data_AF-A0A9Q0XB74-F1
#
_entry.id   AF-A0A9Q0XB74-F1
#
_cell.length_a   1.000
_cell.length_b   1.000
_cell.length_c   1.000
_cell.angle_alpha   90.00
_cell.angle_beta   90.00
_cell.angle_gamma   90.00
#
_symmetry.space_group_name_H-M   'P 1'
#
loop_
_entity.id
_entity.type
_entity.pdbx_description
1 polymer ?
#
loop_
_entity_poly.entity_id
_entity_poly.type
_entity_poly.pdbx_seq_one_letter_code
_entity_poly.pdbx_strand_id
1 'polypeptide(L)'
;MHRRNQICLCVIVPYCLEREFSVIRRGQLNLQLRCMDFEKGHGNSGIGILQEQVQRLTNENVQLQDRNERLYSRLGGLQEKMGQLAGSKTDLSSRLIHSEEEKLKLSKDLVDFQIEANRMQERHEAETFELKNLILSLENRILEVELHHEKTAGERDTLQERLGALEANHKRLADEYLALKSNYLALGKEHEQEVAKNEELSQELLHLANARSQGEDSKSQTQPYEPPDELRRVRALVDRLSARKVKPEDVVASEHERRKVEKTLFGNQDHLNMEIERMKEMYDSQQRKLEDRMVAMGKELQEAKTAIRNTQHKLAEQSAVRRVSRTFLCHGNWGLGRECQACMAELPISGARERERTSTQDRFWLEALTLPNAEYIDSKSAAAAPEGRNPPWDPAPMKRFVGSMLKDIRASYKSREEQLAGAARGYKKRMQSLVKKHEGLLVAYRLQREQLRALGSVAVDPGPPEHHFTITDAELLTSTSQELNRLREDKARLEGQLCELQMKVKLSEGAALTTSLPHTLDEAGWAELRKQLQEFTRTTQENLEKERCQLLARATVAEEQVAELHDYVDKHLGRYKQEILRLRKLTGTDGLRALSAGVFDSPMASKSKKDFSNET
;
A
#
# COMPACT_ATOMS: atom_id res chain seq x y z
N MET A 1 27.54 59.77 -21.04
CA MET A 1 28.28 60.45 -22.14
C MET A 1 27.42 61.31 -23.09
N HIS A 2 26.13 61.54 -22.80
CA HIS A 2 25.26 62.35 -23.68
C HIS A 2 25.23 63.87 -23.42
N ARG A 3 25.77 64.36 -22.29
CA ARG A 3 25.74 65.81 -21.96
C ARG A 3 26.91 66.64 -22.50
N ARG A 4 28.00 66.04 -22.98
CA ARG A 4 29.14 66.79 -23.55
C ARG A 4 28.99 67.13 -25.04
N ASN A 5 28.15 66.39 -25.78
CA ASN A 5 27.95 66.66 -27.22
C ASN A 5 26.90 67.74 -27.51
N GLN A 6 26.01 68.05 -26.56
CA GLN A 6 24.98 69.08 -26.74
C GLN A 6 25.52 70.51 -26.62
N ILE A 7 26.61 70.72 -25.86
CA ILE A 7 27.21 72.05 -25.65
C ILE A 7 28.04 72.48 -26.88
N CYS A 8 28.66 71.54 -27.61
CA CYS A 8 29.39 71.88 -28.84
C CYS A 8 28.49 72.22 -30.03
N LEU A 9 27.30 71.63 -30.12
CA LEU A 9 26.37 71.85 -31.24
C LEU A 9 25.62 73.21 -31.16
N CYS A 10 25.44 73.80 -29.97
CA CYS A 10 24.74 75.07 -29.84
C CYS A 10 25.63 76.31 -30.09
N VAL A 11 26.96 76.18 -30.03
CA VAL A 11 27.89 77.33 -30.18
C VAL A 11 28.63 77.31 -31.53
N ILE A 12 28.89 76.13 -32.11
CA ILE A 12 29.72 76.02 -33.32
C ILE A 12 28.89 76.21 -34.60
N VAL A 13 27.64 75.74 -34.61
CA VAL A 13 26.75 75.80 -35.79
C VAL A 13 26.41 77.24 -36.22
N PRO A 14 26.06 78.20 -35.33
CA PRO A 14 25.80 79.57 -35.76
C PRO A 14 27.05 80.32 -36.24
N TYR A 15 28.23 80.08 -35.64
CA TYR A 15 29.49 80.72 -36.05
C TYR A 15 30.02 80.24 -37.41
N CYS A 16 29.79 78.97 -37.76
CA CYS A 16 30.17 78.44 -39.07
C CYS A 16 29.23 78.94 -40.18
N LEU A 17 27.92 79.00 -39.93
CA LEU A 17 26.94 79.52 -40.89
C LEU A 17 27.12 81.02 -41.15
N GLU A 18 27.41 81.84 -40.14
CA GLU A 18 27.71 83.27 -40.35
C GLU A 18 29.01 83.49 -41.16
N ARG A 19 30.03 82.64 -40.97
CA ARG A 19 31.25 82.70 -41.78
C ARG A 19 30.99 82.34 -43.24
N GLU A 20 30.21 81.30 -43.51
CA GLU A 20 29.87 80.92 -44.87
C GLU A 20 28.96 81.94 -45.56
N PHE A 21 27.95 82.48 -44.88
CA PHE A 21 27.13 83.58 -45.40
C PHE A 21 27.96 84.85 -45.67
N SER A 22 28.97 85.15 -44.84
CA SER A 22 29.87 86.30 -45.05
C SER A 22 30.83 86.10 -46.23
N VAL A 23 31.24 84.86 -46.50
CA VAL A 23 32.09 84.51 -47.66
C VAL A 23 31.26 84.52 -48.95
N ILE A 24 30.03 84.01 -48.91
CA ILE A 24 29.11 84.04 -50.07
C ILE A 24 28.69 85.50 -50.37
N ARG A 25 28.41 86.33 -49.36
CA ARG A 25 28.07 87.75 -49.55
C ARG A 25 29.27 88.58 -50.06
N ARG A 26 30.50 88.26 -49.64
CA ARG A 26 31.75 88.81 -50.24
C ARG A 26 32.01 88.29 -51.66
N GLY A 27 31.64 87.06 -51.97
CA GLY A 27 31.69 86.48 -53.31
C GLY A 27 30.71 87.16 -54.26
N GLN A 28 29.48 87.40 -53.83
CA GLN A 28 28.47 88.13 -54.61
C GLN A 28 28.85 89.60 -54.84
N LEU A 29 29.39 90.31 -53.84
CA LEU A 29 29.89 91.68 -54.00
C LEU A 29 31.13 91.76 -54.93
N ASN A 30 32.03 90.76 -54.90
CA ASN A 30 33.16 90.69 -55.84
C ASN A 30 32.73 90.34 -57.27
N LEU A 31 31.69 89.52 -57.46
CA LEU A 31 31.10 89.31 -58.78
C LEU A 31 30.41 90.58 -59.30
N GLN A 32 29.74 91.34 -58.42
CA GLN A 32 29.09 92.61 -58.79
C GLN A 32 30.09 93.72 -59.14
N LEU A 33 31.28 93.76 -58.50
CA LEU A 33 32.37 94.65 -58.94
C LEU A 33 33.04 94.18 -60.23
N ARG A 34 33.24 92.87 -60.43
CA ARG A 34 33.84 92.35 -61.68
C ARG A 34 32.96 92.51 -62.91
N CYS A 35 31.63 92.59 -62.75
CA CYS A 35 30.70 92.84 -63.85
C CYS A 35 30.67 94.31 -64.33
N MET A 36 31.16 95.27 -63.53
CA MET A 36 31.21 96.69 -63.93
C MET A 36 32.54 97.14 -64.56
N ASP A 37 33.56 96.28 -64.60
CA ASP A 37 34.89 96.62 -65.13
C ASP A 37 35.24 95.95 -66.49
N PHE A 38 34.23 95.46 -67.23
CA PHE A 38 34.43 94.81 -68.54
C PHE A 38 33.72 95.55 -69.70
N GLU A 39 33.77 96.88 -69.71
CA GLU A 39 33.42 97.68 -70.88
C GLU A 39 34.65 98.45 -71.38
N LYS A 40 35.46 97.81 -72.23
CA LYS A 40 36.01 98.37 -73.47
C LYS A 40 37.15 97.51 -74.01
N GLY A 41 36.86 96.90 -75.17
CA GLY A 41 37.81 96.58 -76.22
C GLY A 41 38.79 95.45 -75.92
N HIS A 42 38.63 94.31 -76.62
CA HIS A 42 39.67 93.62 -77.40
C HIS A 42 38.97 92.45 -78.16
N GLY A 43 39.49 92.10 -79.33
CA GLY A 43 38.76 91.46 -80.43
C GLY A 43 38.00 90.14 -80.14
N ASN A 44 36.92 89.95 -80.89
CA ASN A 44 35.99 88.81 -80.88
C ASN A 44 36.62 87.39 -80.93
N SER A 45 37.91 87.24 -81.25
CA SER A 45 38.58 85.93 -81.31
C SER A 45 39.05 85.41 -79.93
N GLY A 46 39.45 86.28 -79.00
CA GLY A 46 39.88 85.87 -77.65
C GLY A 46 38.70 85.57 -76.72
N ILE A 47 37.58 86.28 -76.92
CA ILE A 47 36.33 86.07 -76.18
C ILE A 47 35.72 84.70 -76.53
N GLY A 48 35.79 84.27 -77.80
CA GLY A 48 35.32 82.94 -78.21
C GLY A 48 36.12 81.79 -77.59
N ILE A 49 37.45 81.90 -77.54
CA ILE A 49 38.33 80.88 -76.92
C ILE A 49 38.08 80.78 -75.41
N LEU A 50 37.92 81.92 -74.72
CA LEU A 50 37.58 81.95 -73.31
C LEU A 50 36.17 81.39 -73.06
N GLN A 51 35.19 81.68 -73.92
CA GLN A 51 33.85 81.11 -73.84
C GLN A 51 33.86 79.59 -74.04
N GLU A 52 34.61 79.07 -75.02
CA GLU A 52 34.79 77.64 -75.20
C GLU A 52 35.51 76.98 -74.01
N GLN A 53 36.52 77.63 -73.46
CA GLN A 53 37.25 77.12 -72.30
C GLN A 53 36.35 77.10 -71.05
N VAL A 54 35.51 78.13 -70.86
CA VAL A 54 34.49 78.15 -69.81
C VAL A 54 33.47 77.04 -70.03
N GLN A 55 33.00 76.82 -71.27
CA GLN A 55 32.06 75.73 -71.59
C GLN A 55 32.66 74.34 -71.33
N ARG A 56 33.94 74.12 -71.65
CA ARG A 56 34.64 72.87 -71.33
C ARG A 56 34.75 72.67 -69.82
N LEU A 57 35.17 73.69 -69.08
CA LEU A 57 35.27 73.64 -67.63
C LEU A 57 33.89 73.47 -66.96
N THR A 58 32.81 74.02 -67.51
CA THR A 58 31.46 73.76 -67.01
C THR A 58 31.02 72.33 -67.27
N ASN A 59 31.31 71.79 -68.46
CA ASN A 59 30.99 70.39 -68.79
C ASN A 59 31.80 69.41 -67.92
N GLU A 60 33.08 69.70 -67.67
CA GLU A 60 33.92 68.93 -66.76
C GLU A 60 33.42 69.02 -65.32
N ASN A 61 32.99 70.20 -64.86
CA ASN A 61 32.39 70.35 -63.53
C ASN A 61 31.09 69.57 -63.38
N VAL A 62 30.22 69.55 -64.40
CA VAL A 62 29.00 68.73 -64.39
C VAL A 62 29.35 67.24 -64.34
N GLN A 63 30.33 66.78 -65.13
CA GLN A 63 30.79 65.38 -65.05
C GLN A 63 31.41 65.03 -63.69
N LEU A 64 32.13 65.97 -63.07
CA LEU A 64 32.67 65.78 -61.72
C LEU A 64 31.55 65.76 -60.67
N GLN A 65 30.52 66.59 -60.80
CA GLN A 65 29.32 66.56 -59.95
C GLN A 65 28.60 65.22 -60.06
N ASP A 66 28.32 64.74 -61.28
CA ASP A 66 27.70 63.42 -61.51
C ASP A 66 28.53 62.28 -60.91
N ARG A 67 29.86 62.33 -61.04
CA ARG A 67 30.76 61.34 -60.43
C ARG A 67 30.71 61.43 -58.91
N ASN A 68 30.67 62.63 -58.35
CA ASN A 68 30.63 62.85 -56.91
C ASN A 68 29.29 62.36 -56.32
N GLU A 69 28.16 62.65 -56.98
CA GLU A 69 26.84 62.13 -56.59
C GLU A 69 26.78 60.59 -56.60
N ARG A 70 27.39 59.95 -57.61
CA ARG A 70 27.53 58.48 -57.64
C ARG A 70 28.39 57.96 -56.50
N LEU A 71 29.47 58.66 -56.14
CA LEU A 71 30.31 58.31 -55.00
C LEU A 71 29.56 58.47 -53.67
N TYR A 72 28.81 59.56 -53.48
CA TYR A 72 27.97 59.76 -52.29
C TYR A 72 26.87 58.69 -52.18
N SER A 73 26.23 58.33 -53.28
CA SER A 73 25.24 57.25 -53.30
C SER A 73 25.86 55.89 -52.93
N ARG A 74 27.07 55.60 -53.43
CA ARG A 74 27.83 54.41 -53.04
C ARG A 74 28.25 54.43 -51.57
N LEU A 75 28.69 55.59 -51.07
CA LEU A 75 29.07 55.77 -49.67
C LEU A 75 27.87 55.60 -48.74
N GLY A 76 26.70 56.14 -49.11
CA GLY A 76 25.44 55.92 -48.41
C GLY A 76 25.05 54.44 -48.38
N GLY A 77 25.12 53.74 -49.52
CA GLY A 77 24.86 52.29 -49.57
C GLY A 77 25.85 51.45 -48.77
N LEU A 78 27.12 51.84 -48.71
CA LEU A 78 28.12 51.19 -47.84
C LEU A 78 27.83 51.47 -46.35
N GLN A 79 27.43 52.69 -46.01
CA GLN A 79 27.04 53.06 -44.65
C GLN A 79 25.80 52.30 -44.18
N GLU A 80 24.80 52.14 -45.05
CA GLU A 80 23.61 51.34 -44.75
C GLU A 80 23.96 49.86 -44.54
N LYS A 81 24.78 49.26 -45.43
CA LYS A 81 25.27 47.89 -45.25
C LYS A 81 26.06 47.72 -43.96
N MET A 82 26.89 48.69 -43.60
CA MET A 82 27.63 48.68 -42.33
C MET A 82 26.68 48.79 -41.13
N GLY A 83 25.62 49.59 -41.22
CA GLY A 83 24.56 49.65 -40.21
C GLY A 83 23.82 48.33 -40.05
N GLN A 84 23.45 47.68 -41.16
CA GLN A 84 22.84 46.36 -41.17
C GLN A 84 23.78 45.28 -40.60
N LEU A 85 25.07 45.33 -40.92
CA LEU A 85 26.08 44.42 -40.36
C LEU A 85 26.29 44.65 -38.86
N ALA A 86 26.25 45.90 -38.39
CA ALA A 86 26.32 46.20 -36.96
C ALA A 86 25.08 45.66 -36.23
N GLY A 87 23.88 45.84 -36.80
CA GLY A 87 22.63 45.31 -36.26
C GLY A 87 22.61 43.78 -36.20
N SER A 88 23.00 43.10 -37.28
CA SER A 88 23.07 41.64 -37.30
C SER A 88 24.14 41.10 -36.33
N LYS A 89 25.28 41.78 -36.18
CA LYS A 89 26.29 41.44 -35.18
C LYS A 89 25.75 41.57 -33.75
N THR A 90 25.02 42.65 -33.44
CA THR A 90 24.40 42.80 -32.11
C THR A 90 23.32 41.76 -31.85
N ASP A 91 22.50 41.45 -32.85
CA ASP A 91 21.45 40.43 -32.74
C ASP A 91 22.05 39.05 -32.51
N LEU A 92 23.08 38.66 -33.28
CA LEU A 92 23.79 37.40 -33.09
C LEU A 92 24.46 37.32 -31.72
N SER A 93 25.10 38.41 -31.27
CA SER A 93 25.70 38.47 -29.93
C SER A 93 24.65 38.31 -28.83
N SER A 94 23.47 38.91 -28.99
CA SER A 94 22.38 38.76 -28.02
C SER A 94 21.87 37.31 -27.97
N ARG A 95 21.63 36.69 -29.13
CA ARG A 95 21.18 35.28 -29.20
C ARG A 95 22.19 34.32 -28.58
N LEU A 96 23.49 34.57 -28.79
CA LEU A 96 24.54 33.77 -28.17
C LEU A 96 24.46 33.84 -26.64
N ILE A 97 24.34 35.04 -26.06
CA ILE A 97 24.19 35.24 -24.61
C ILE A 97 22.97 34.50 -24.08
N HIS A 98 21.81 34.63 -24.73
CA HIS A 98 20.60 33.92 -24.30
C HIS A 98 20.79 32.40 -24.35
N SER A 99 21.44 31.88 -25.40
CA SER A 99 21.73 30.45 -25.50
C SER A 99 22.72 29.96 -24.43
N GLU A 100 23.67 30.79 -24.01
CA GLU A 100 24.59 30.48 -22.92
C GLU A 100 23.88 30.52 -21.56
N GLU A 101 22.99 31.49 -21.33
CA GLU A 101 22.15 31.55 -20.13
C GLU A 101 21.22 30.35 -20.02
N GLU A 102 20.59 29.93 -21.12
CA GLU A 102 19.76 28.73 -21.16
C GLU A 102 20.58 27.47 -20.88
N LYS A 103 21.77 27.34 -21.45
CA LYS A 103 22.68 26.23 -21.13
C LYS A 103 23.05 26.20 -19.65
N LEU A 104 23.33 27.37 -19.06
CA LEU A 104 23.65 27.46 -17.62
C LEU A 104 22.43 27.08 -16.76
N LYS A 105 21.23 27.53 -17.12
CA LYS A 105 19.97 27.14 -16.46
C LYS A 105 19.76 25.62 -16.53
N LEU A 106 19.86 25.03 -17.72
CA LEU A 106 19.74 23.58 -17.90
C LEU A 106 20.83 22.82 -17.14
N SER A 107 22.07 23.32 -17.09
CA SER A 107 23.15 22.69 -16.33
C SER A 107 22.91 22.74 -14.82
N LYS A 108 22.33 23.84 -14.32
CA LYS A 108 21.93 23.97 -12.92
C LYS A 108 20.79 23.00 -12.60
N ASP A 109 19.74 23.01 -13.41
CA ASP A 109 18.59 22.14 -13.21
C ASP A 109 19.01 20.65 -13.24
N LEU A 110 19.94 20.28 -14.13
CA LEU A 110 20.49 18.93 -14.17
C LEU A 110 21.22 18.55 -12.88
N VAL A 111 22.02 19.45 -12.32
CA VAL A 111 22.71 19.23 -11.03
C VAL A 111 21.70 19.15 -9.89
N ASP A 112 20.70 20.02 -9.87
CA ASP A 112 19.63 19.99 -8.87
C ASP A 112 18.86 18.66 -8.93
N PHE A 113 18.52 18.17 -10.13
CA PHE A 113 17.93 16.84 -10.33
C PHE A 113 18.84 15.70 -9.85
N GLN A 114 20.15 15.78 -10.09
CA GLN A 114 21.10 14.78 -9.59
C GLN A 114 21.18 14.79 -8.06
N ILE A 115 21.17 15.97 -7.43
CA ILE A 115 21.14 16.10 -5.97
C ILE A 115 19.84 15.53 -5.40
N GLU A 116 18.70 15.83 -6.03
CA GLU A 116 17.40 15.29 -5.61
C GLU A 116 17.34 13.76 -5.77
N ALA A 117 17.85 13.22 -6.87
CA ALA A 117 17.94 11.78 -7.09
C ALA A 117 18.81 11.11 -6.02
N ASN A 118 19.99 11.66 -5.73
CA ASN A 118 20.87 11.14 -4.68
C ASN A 118 20.20 11.23 -3.30
N ARG A 119 19.52 12.32 -2.97
CA ARG A 119 18.76 12.46 -1.71
C ARG A 119 17.63 11.44 -1.59
N MET A 120 16.94 11.14 -2.70
CA MET A 120 15.92 10.10 -2.70
C MET A 120 16.54 8.72 -2.50
N GLN A 121 17.66 8.44 -3.16
CA GLN A 121 18.39 7.19 -2.97
C GLN A 121 18.87 7.02 -1.53
N GLU A 122 19.46 8.05 -0.92
CA GLU A 122 19.87 8.04 0.50
C GLU A 122 18.70 7.74 1.44
N ARG A 123 17.51 8.32 1.20
CA ARG A 123 16.30 8.03 1.98
C ARG A 123 15.87 6.58 1.81
N HIS A 124 15.85 6.07 0.58
CA HIS A 124 15.49 4.68 0.31
C HIS A 124 16.48 3.70 0.95
N GLU A 125 17.77 4.01 0.93
CA GLU A 125 18.79 3.21 1.62
C GLU A 125 18.55 3.23 3.13
N ALA A 126 18.32 4.42 3.73
CA ALA A 126 18.02 4.55 5.16
C ALA A 126 16.76 3.76 5.58
N GLU A 127 15.65 3.92 4.86
CA GLU A 127 14.41 3.16 5.08
C GLU A 127 14.66 1.65 4.92
N THR A 128 15.47 1.25 3.95
CA THR A 128 15.84 -0.16 3.75
C THR A 128 16.63 -0.70 4.95
N PHE A 129 17.54 0.07 5.52
CA PHE A 129 18.26 -0.31 6.74
C PHE A 129 17.34 -0.41 7.95
N GLU A 130 16.42 0.55 8.13
CA GLU A 130 15.43 0.51 9.21
C GLU A 130 14.50 -0.70 9.09
N LEU A 131 14.00 -0.99 7.89
CA LEU A 131 13.16 -2.15 7.63
C LEU A 131 13.91 -3.47 7.84
N LYS A 132 15.17 -3.57 7.42
CA LYS A 132 16.02 -4.74 7.70
C LYS A 132 16.19 -4.95 9.21
N ASN A 133 16.43 -3.89 9.97
CA ASN A 133 16.53 -3.98 11.43
C ASN A 133 15.21 -4.42 12.07
N LEU A 134 14.08 -3.91 11.57
CA LEU A 134 12.76 -4.33 12.04
C LEU A 134 12.50 -5.81 11.72
N ILE A 135 12.81 -6.26 10.51
CA ILE A 135 12.69 -7.67 10.10
C ILE A 135 13.52 -8.55 11.03
N LEU A 136 14.79 -8.24 11.26
CA LEU A 136 15.64 -9.00 12.18
C LEU A 136 15.05 -9.04 13.61
N SER A 137 14.48 -7.93 14.08
CA SER A 137 13.81 -7.91 15.40
C SER A 137 12.56 -8.78 15.45
N LEU A 138 11.80 -8.84 14.35
CA LEU A 138 10.60 -9.66 14.22
C LEU A 138 10.95 -11.13 14.06
N GLU A 139 12.00 -11.47 13.30
CA GLU A 139 12.53 -12.83 13.19
C GLU A 139 12.99 -13.35 14.55
N ASN A 140 13.74 -12.55 15.32
CA ASN A 140 14.11 -12.91 16.69
C ASN A 140 12.88 -13.15 17.58
N ARG A 141 11.84 -12.30 17.46
CA ARG A 141 10.60 -12.48 18.21
C ARG A 141 9.84 -13.75 17.80
N ILE A 142 9.81 -14.08 16.51
CA ILE A 142 9.20 -15.31 15.99
C ILE A 142 9.93 -16.52 16.56
N LEU A 143 11.27 -16.53 16.51
CA LEU A 143 12.08 -17.60 17.09
C LEU A 143 11.84 -17.78 18.60
N GLU A 144 11.71 -16.68 19.35
CA GLU A 144 11.32 -16.73 20.77
C GLU A 144 9.96 -17.40 20.96
N VAL A 145 8.96 -17.01 20.16
CA VAL A 145 7.59 -17.56 20.23
C VAL A 145 7.56 -19.03 19.85
N GLU A 146 8.30 -19.44 18.81
CA GLU A 146 8.42 -20.84 18.38
C GLU A 146 9.04 -21.69 19.50
N LEU A 147 10.11 -21.22 20.13
CA LEU A 147 10.75 -21.90 21.25
C LEU A 147 9.82 -22.00 22.47
N HIS A 148 9.04 -20.94 22.75
CA HIS A 148 7.99 -20.99 23.77
C HIS A 148 6.88 -21.99 23.40
N HIS A 149 6.49 -22.06 22.12
CA HIS A 149 5.49 -23.00 21.65
C HIS A 149 5.96 -24.45 21.85
N GLU A 150 7.17 -24.78 21.43
CA GLU A 150 7.78 -26.11 21.62
C GLU A 150 7.84 -26.52 23.10
N LYS A 151 8.25 -25.60 23.99
CA LYS A 151 8.22 -25.84 25.44
C LYS A 151 6.82 -26.19 25.94
N THR A 152 5.82 -25.38 25.58
CA THR A 152 4.43 -25.64 26.00
C THR A 152 3.85 -26.91 25.35
N ALA A 153 4.27 -27.25 24.14
CA ALA A 153 3.87 -28.49 23.48
C ALA A 153 4.45 -29.71 24.23
N GLY A 154 5.74 -29.69 24.57
CA GLY A 154 6.36 -30.73 25.38
C GLY A 154 5.69 -30.89 26.76
N GLU A 155 5.35 -29.79 27.43
CA GLU A 155 4.57 -29.83 28.68
C GLU A 155 3.19 -30.47 28.49
N ARG A 156 2.47 -30.12 27.41
CA ARG A 156 1.17 -30.74 27.09
C ARG A 156 1.30 -32.24 26.86
N ASP A 157 2.31 -32.67 26.09
CA ASP A 157 2.53 -34.08 25.78
C ASP A 157 2.81 -34.87 27.06
N THR A 158 3.69 -34.36 27.94
CA THR A 158 3.96 -35.03 29.23
C THR A 158 2.73 -35.11 30.14
N LEU A 159 1.86 -34.09 30.13
CA LEU A 159 0.60 -34.13 30.87
C LEU A 159 -0.40 -35.10 30.26
N GLN A 160 -0.44 -35.20 28.92
CA GLN A 160 -1.30 -36.12 28.20
C GLN A 160 -0.88 -37.58 28.45
N GLU A 161 0.42 -37.87 28.48
CA GLU A 161 0.94 -39.19 28.86
C GLU A 161 0.57 -39.54 30.30
N ARG A 162 0.71 -38.59 31.24
CA ARG A 162 0.30 -38.79 32.64
C ARG A 162 -1.19 -39.05 32.78
N LEU A 163 -2.01 -38.31 32.04
CA LEU A 163 -3.46 -38.52 32.01
C LEU A 163 -3.81 -39.91 31.47
N GLY A 164 -3.20 -40.31 30.34
CA GLY A 164 -3.40 -41.64 29.77
C GLY A 164 -2.99 -42.77 30.72
N ALA A 165 -1.89 -42.60 31.46
CA ALA A 165 -1.48 -43.55 32.49
C ALA A 165 -2.48 -43.63 33.65
N LEU A 166 -3.02 -42.50 34.11
CA LEU A 166 -4.06 -42.45 35.15
C LEU A 166 -5.36 -43.09 34.68
N GLU A 167 -5.79 -42.85 33.44
CA GLU A 167 -6.97 -43.49 32.86
C GLU A 167 -6.81 -45.00 32.74
N ALA A 168 -5.64 -45.48 32.32
CA ALA A 168 -5.33 -46.90 32.28
C ALA A 168 -5.37 -47.53 33.68
N ASN A 169 -4.81 -46.86 34.69
CA ASN A 169 -4.88 -47.31 36.08
C ASN A 169 -6.32 -47.33 36.60
N HIS A 170 -7.14 -46.34 36.26
CA HIS A 170 -8.55 -46.30 36.66
C HIS A 170 -9.34 -47.46 36.03
N LYS A 171 -9.09 -47.76 34.75
CA LYS A 171 -9.71 -48.90 34.05
C LYS A 171 -9.31 -50.23 34.73
N ARG A 172 -8.02 -50.43 35.01
CA ARG A 172 -7.54 -51.63 35.73
C ARG A 172 -8.21 -51.77 37.10
N LEU A 173 -8.30 -50.69 37.87
CA LEU A 173 -8.95 -50.71 39.17
C LEU A 173 -10.46 -51.01 39.07
N ALA A 174 -11.13 -50.51 38.03
CA ALA A 174 -12.53 -50.84 37.77
C ALA A 174 -12.70 -52.33 37.43
N ASP A 175 -11.81 -52.90 36.62
CA ASP A 175 -11.82 -54.33 36.29
C ASP A 175 -11.57 -55.20 37.53
N GLU A 176 -10.61 -54.80 38.38
CA GLU A 176 -10.35 -55.44 39.68
C GLU A 176 -11.58 -55.38 40.60
N TYR A 177 -12.26 -54.24 40.65
CA TYR A 177 -13.50 -54.10 41.43
C TYR A 177 -14.64 -54.98 40.90
N LEU A 178 -14.79 -55.07 39.57
CA LEU A 178 -15.79 -55.94 38.94
C LEU A 178 -15.50 -57.42 39.24
N ALA A 179 -14.23 -57.84 39.11
CA ALA A 179 -13.81 -59.19 39.45
C ALA A 179 -14.09 -59.50 40.93
N LEU A 180 -13.72 -58.58 41.83
CA LEU A 180 -13.96 -58.72 43.26
C LEU A 180 -15.45 -58.80 43.59
N LYS A 181 -16.29 -57.94 42.98
CA LYS A 181 -17.75 -57.99 43.13
C LYS A 181 -18.33 -59.33 42.66
N SER A 182 -17.84 -59.86 41.55
CA SER A 182 -18.28 -61.17 41.04
C SER A 182 -17.91 -62.32 42.01
N ASN A 183 -16.73 -62.25 42.63
CA ASN A 183 -16.28 -63.21 43.63
C ASN A 183 -17.16 -63.16 44.88
N TYR A 184 -17.43 -61.97 45.42
CA TYR A 184 -18.36 -61.82 46.56
C TYR A 184 -19.76 -62.35 46.27
N LEU A 185 -20.28 -62.14 45.06
CA LEU A 185 -21.58 -62.68 44.66
C LEU A 185 -21.56 -64.22 44.56
N ALA A 186 -20.46 -64.82 44.10
CA ALA A 186 -20.30 -66.27 44.07
C ALA A 186 -20.23 -66.85 45.49
N LEU A 187 -19.42 -66.24 46.36
CA LEU A 187 -19.30 -66.64 47.76
C LEU A 187 -20.63 -66.50 48.52
N GLY A 188 -21.41 -65.45 48.22
CA GLY A 188 -22.76 -65.28 48.77
C GLY A 188 -23.70 -66.43 48.38
N LYS A 189 -23.66 -66.87 47.12
CA LYS A 189 -24.45 -68.02 46.66
C LYS A 189 -24.00 -69.34 47.31
N GLU A 190 -22.70 -69.56 47.45
CA GLU A 190 -22.17 -70.73 48.15
C GLU A 190 -22.59 -70.73 49.62
N HIS A 191 -22.55 -69.57 50.28
CA HIS A 191 -23.01 -69.41 51.65
C HIS A 191 -24.51 -69.72 51.79
N GLU A 192 -25.35 -69.19 50.90
CA GLU A 192 -26.79 -69.50 50.87
C GLU A 192 -27.05 -71.01 50.66
N GLN A 193 -26.27 -71.68 49.81
CA GLN A 193 -26.37 -73.13 49.62
C GLN A 193 -26.01 -73.91 50.88
N GLU A 194 -24.94 -73.52 51.59
CA GLU A 194 -24.57 -74.14 52.87
C GLU A 194 -25.59 -73.86 53.97
N VAL A 195 -26.20 -72.67 53.99
CA VAL A 195 -27.33 -72.37 54.88
C VAL A 195 -28.51 -73.27 54.57
N ALA A 196 -28.90 -73.41 53.30
CA ALA A 196 -29.99 -74.31 52.89
C ALA A 196 -29.72 -75.77 53.29
N LYS A 197 -28.50 -76.29 53.07
CA LYS A 197 -28.10 -77.63 53.52
C LYS A 197 -28.16 -77.77 55.04
N ASN A 198 -27.70 -76.77 55.79
CA ASN A 198 -27.79 -76.78 57.25
C ASN A 198 -29.25 -76.74 57.73
N GLU A 199 -30.12 -75.99 57.05
CA GLU A 199 -31.57 -75.98 57.31
C GLU A 199 -32.17 -77.35 57.02
N GLU A 200 -31.85 -78.00 55.90
CA GLU A 200 -32.26 -79.37 55.58
C GLU A 200 -31.81 -80.37 56.66
N LEU A 201 -30.52 -80.35 57.04
CA LEU A 201 -29.99 -81.18 58.12
C LEU A 201 -30.68 -80.89 59.46
N SER A 202 -30.99 -79.63 59.75
CA SER A 202 -31.73 -79.25 60.97
C SER A 202 -33.16 -79.79 60.96
N GLN A 203 -33.83 -79.79 59.80
CA GLN A 203 -35.16 -80.37 59.62
C GLN A 203 -35.11 -81.90 59.74
N GLU A 204 -34.09 -82.56 59.17
CA GLU A 204 -33.87 -84.00 59.33
C GLU A 204 -33.62 -84.38 60.79
N LEU A 205 -32.81 -83.61 61.51
CA LEU A 205 -32.58 -83.80 62.95
C LEU A 205 -33.88 -83.61 63.76
N LEU A 206 -34.71 -82.62 63.40
CA LEU A 206 -36.03 -82.44 63.99
C LEU A 206 -36.96 -83.61 63.67
N HIS A 207 -36.95 -84.13 62.44
CA HIS A 207 -37.72 -85.32 62.07
C HIS A 207 -37.25 -86.57 62.84
N LEU A 208 -35.94 -86.76 63.03
CA LEU A 208 -35.39 -87.85 63.85
C LEU A 208 -35.73 -87.69 65.33
N ALA A 209 -35.66 -86.48 65.88
CA ALA A 209 -36.10 -86.18 67.25
C ALA A 209 -37.61 -86.44 67.43
N ASN A 210 -38.42 -86.04 66.45
CA ASN A 210 -39.86 -86.29 66.45
C ASN A 210 -40.19 -87.78 66.27
N ALA A 211 -39.48 -88.52 65.40
CA ALA A 211 -39.61 -89.96 65.25
C ALA A 211 -39.20 -90.72 66.54
N ARG A 212 -38.19 -90.22 67.25
CA ARG A 212 -37.82 -90.73 68.59
C ARG A 212 -38.91 -90.46 69.63
N SER A 213 -39.58 -89.32 69.57
CA SER A 213 -40.73 -89.02 70.45
C SER A 213 -42.01 -89.80 70.08
N GLN A 214 -42.24 -90.11 68.80
CA GLN A 214 -43.41 -90.90 68.33
C GLN A 214 -43.20 -92.42 68.45
N GLY A 215 -41.96 -92.88 68.60
CA GLY A 215 -41.61 -94.27 68.95
C GLY A 215 -41.86 -94.63 70.42
N GLU A 216 -42.25 -93.67 71.27
CA GLU A 216 -42.48 -93.88 72.70
C GLU A 216 -43.96 -94.12 73.09
N ASP A 217 -44.91 -94.06 72.14
CA ASP A 217 -46.35 -94.16 72.46
C ASP A 217 -46.97 -95.57 72.35
N SER A 218 -46.18 -96.64 72.22
CA SER A 218 -46.70 -98.02 72.26
C SER A 218 -45.64 -99.05 72.63
N LYS A 219 -45.23 -99.06 73.90
CA LYS A 219 -45.01 -100.28 74.72
C LYS A 219 -44.66 -99.94 76.16
N SER A 220 -45.40 -100.59 77.04
CA SER A 220 -45.45 -100.47 78.48
C SER A 220 -44.18 -100.93 79.20
N GLN A 221 -43.92 -100.25 80.34
CA GLN A 221 -43.47 -100.85 81.60
C GLN A 221 -41.98 -101.22 81.72
N THR A 222 -41.21 -100.39 82.45
CA THR A 222 -40.42 -100.80 83.64
C THR A 222 -39.92 -99.52 84.35
N GLN A 223 -40.65 -99.07 85.37
CA GLN A 223 -40.10 -98.37 86.54
C GLN A 223 -39.26 -99.38 87.34
N PRO A 224 -38.30 -99.02 88.22
CA PRO A 224 -38.48 -97.91 89.17
C PRO A 224 -37.23 -97.15 89.66
N TYR A 225 -37.55 -96.04 90.35
CA TYR A 225 -36.84 -95.49 91.52
C TYR A 225 -36.18 -94.13 91.26
N GLU A 226 -36.76 -93.06 91.83
CA GLU A 226 -36.03 -92.12 92.70
C GLU A 226 -37.04 -91.26 93.50
N PRO A 227 -36.68 -90.80 94.72
CA PRO A 227 -37.56 -90.80 95.89
C PRO A 227 -38.27 -89.46 96.13
N PRO A 228 -39.28 -89.41 97.03
CA PRO A 228 -40.11 -88.23 97.32
C PRO A 228 -39.34 -87.01 97.85
N ASP A 229 -38.05 -87.19 98.15
CA ASP A 229 -37.15 -86.16 98.68
C ASP A 229 -36.67 -85.19 97.60
N GLU A 230 -36.67 -85.58 96.32
CA GLU A 230 -36.33 -84.65 95.23
C GLU A 230 -37.43 -83.64 94.97
N LEU A 231 -38.70 -84.08 94.99
CA LEU A 231 -39.84 -83.16 94.88
C LEU A 231 -39.98 -82.26 96.11
N ARG A 232 -39.46 -82.68 97.27
CA ARG A 232 -39.36 -81.87 98.49
C ARG A 232 -38.17 -80.92 98.46
N ARG A 233 -37.03 -81.34 97.91
CA ARG A 233 -35.86 -80.49 97.65
C ARG A 233 -36.16 -79.44 96.59
N VAL A 234 -36.87 -79.79 95.52
CA VAL A 234 -37.31 -78.86 94.47
C VAL A 234 -38.36 -77.91 95.03
N ARG A 235 -39.32 -78.37 95.86
CA ARG A 235 -40.22 -77.44 96.58
C ARG A 235 -39.46 -76.54 97.55
N ALA A 236 -38.49 -77.05 98.30
CA ALA A 236 -37.65 -76.24 99.19
C ALA A 236 -36.70 -75.30 98.44
N LEU A 237 -36.27 -75.65 97.22
CA LEU A 237 -35.49 -74.79 96.33
C LEU A 237 -36.39 -73.68 95.77
N VAL A 238 -37.61 -74.02 95.36
CA VAL A 238 -38.62 -73.06 94.88
C VAL A 238 -39.08 -72.15 96.01
N ASP A 239 -39.19 -72.62 97.25
CA ASP A 239 -39.47 -71.81 98.44
C ASP A 239 -38.27 -70.95 98.85
N ARG A 240 -37.04 -71.42 98.66
CA ARG A 240 -35.82 -70.61 98.83
C ARG A 240 -35.62 -69.57 97.72
N LEU A 241 -36.10 -69.85 96.50
CA LEU A 241 -36.04 -68.93 95.36
C LEU A 241 -37.22 -67.94 95.38
N SER A 242 -38.38 -68.33 95.93
CA SER A 242 -39.55 -67.45 96.11
C SER A 242 -39.45 -66.59 97.39
N ALA A 243 -38.77 -67.06 98.44
CA ALA A 243 -38.39 -66.26 99.62
C ALA A 243 -37.17 -65.36 99.38
N ARG A 244 -36.47 -65.53 98.24
CA ARG A 244 -35.53 -64.53 97.71
C ARG A 244 -36.24 -63.52 96.80
N LYS A 245 -37.43 -63.06 97.23
CA LYS A 245 -37.89 -61.71 96.88
C LYS A 245 -36.99 -60.72 97.61
N VAL A 246 -35.87 -60.40 96.97
CA VAL A 246 -35.07 -59.23 97.31
C VAL A 246 -36.02 -58.03 97.25
N LYS A 247 -36.14 -57.31 98.36
CA LYS A 247 -36.86 -56.04 98.44
C LYS A 247 -36.31 -55.12 97.35
N PRO A 248 -37.11 -54.24 96.73
CA PRO A 248 -36.68 -53.39 95.61
C PRO A 248 -35.61 -52.33 95.96
N GLU A 249 -35.00 -52.43 97.15
CA GLU A 249 -33.98 -51.51 97.65
C GLU A 249 -32.54 -52.08 97.54
N ASP A 250 -32.37 -53.40 97.34
CA ASP A 250 -31.04 -54.03 97.20
C ASP A 250 -30.69 -54.46 95.74
N VAL A 251 -31.48 -54.03 94.75
CA VAL A 251 -31.17 -54.15 93.30
C VAL A 251 -30.43 -52.89 92.79
N VAL A 252 -30.04 -52.00 93.69
CA VAL A 252 -29.09 -50.94 93.37
C VAL A 252 -27.71 -51.59 93.33
N ALA A 253 -27.24 -51.93 92.13
CA ALA A 253 -25.82 -52.21 91.90
C ALA A 253 -25.00 -51.14 92.66
N SER A 254 -24.00 -51.58 93.43
CA SER A 254 -23.04 -50.72 94.14
C SER A 254 -22.68 -49.51 93.27
N GLU A 255 -22.68 -48.30 93.81
CA GLU A 255 -22.35 -47.09 93.04
C GLU A 255 -21.04 -47.23 92.26
N HIS A 256 -20.11 -48.06 92.76
CA HIS A 256 -18.85 -48.35 92.09
C HIS A 256 -19.01 -49.22 90.83
N GLU A 257 -19.94 -50.18 90.82
CA GLU A 257 -20.28 -50.98 89.65
C GLU A 257 -21.11 -50.18 88.65
N ARG A 258 -22.05 -49.35 89.13
CA ARG A 258 -22.74 -48.37 88.28
C ARG A 258 -21.74 -47.43 87.61
N ARG A 259 -20.77 -46.87 88.33
CA ARG A 259 -19.71 -46.00 87.76
C ARG A 259 -18.75 -46.72 86.82
N LYS A 260 -18.48 -48.02 87.04
CA LYS A 260 -17.68 -48.85 86.10
C LYS A 260 -18.44 -49.12 84.82
N VAL A 261 -19.71 -49.50 84.94
CA VAL A 261 -20.63 -49.71 83.81
C VAL A 261 -20.93 -48.40 83.10
N GLU A 262 -20.99 -47.28 83.82
CA GLU A 262 -21.04 -45.92 83.26
C GLU A 262 -19.77 -45.62 82.48
N LYS A 263 -18.58 -45.88 83.04
CA LYS A 263 -17.32 -45.66 82.31
C LYS A 263 -17.19 -46.54 81.07
N THR A 264 -17.72 -47.76 81.05
CA THR A 264 -17.68 -48.63 79.87
C THR A 264 -18.81 -48.37 78.86
N LEU A 265 -20.00 -47.94 79.30
CA LEU A 265 -21.11 -47.54 78.41
C LEU A 265 -20.91 -46.12 77.86
N PHE A 266 -20.56 -45.15 78.71
CA PHE A 266 -20.30 -43.75 78.33
C PHE A 266 -18.89 -43.56 77.76
N GLY A 267 -17.93 -44.46 78.00
CA GLY A 267 -16.62 -44.42 77.33
C GLY A 267 -16.71 -44.58 75.81
N ASN A 268 -17.78 -45.22 75.32
CA ASN A 268 -18.09 -45.32 73.88
C ASN A 268 -18.95 -44.15 73.38
N GLN A 269 -19.52 -43.33 74.27
CA GLN A 269 -20.37 -42.22 73.89
C GLN A 269 -19.58 -41.07 73.27
N ASP A 270 -18.36 -40.81 73.74
CA ASP A 270 -17.46 -39.85 73.10
C ASP A 270 -17.03 -40.33 71.71
N HIS A 271 -16.82 -41.64 71.55
CA HIS A 271 -16.50 -42.24 70.25
C HIS A 271 -17.67 -42.10 69.27
N LEU A 272 -18.89 -42.43 69.70
CA LEU A 272 -20.12 -42.25 68.91
C LEU A 272 -20.36 -40.76 68.60
N ASN A 273 -20.11 -39.86 69.54
CA ASN A 273 -20.22 -38.42 69.31
C ASN A 273 -19.19 -37.94 68.27
N MET A 274 -17.93 -38.41 68.34
CA MET A 274 -16.90 -38.11 67.34
C MET A 274 -17.24 -38.70 65.97
N GLU A 275 -17.86 -39.87 65.90
CA GLU A 275 -18.34 -40.44 64.64
C GLU A 275 -19.51 -39.65 64.06
N ILE A 276 -20.46 -39.22 64.91
CA ILE A 276 -21.58 -38.38 64.51
C ILE A 276 -21.07 -37.02 64.00
N GLU A 277 -20.10 -36.40 64.66
CA GLU A 277 -19.49 -35.15 64.19
C GLU A 277 -18.73 -35.35 62.88
N ARG A 278 -17.95 -36.43 62.75
CA ARG A 278 -17.31 -36.78 61.46
C ARG A 278 -18.33 -36.97 60.35
N MET A 279 -19.45 -37.62 60.62
CA MET A 279 -20.53 -37.78 59.65
C MET A 279 -21.18 -36.44 59.30
N LYS A 280 -21.44 -35.56 60.27
CA LYS A 280 -21.95 -34.20 60.04
C LYS A 280 -21.00 -33.36 59.19
N GLU A 281 -19.72 -33.34 59.51
CA GLU A 281 -18.70 -32.63 58.73
C GLU A 281 -18.63 -33.15 57.29
N MET A 282 -18.74 -34.46 57.11
CA MET A 282 -18.82 -35.08 55.78
C MET A 282 -20.07 -34.62 55.03
N TYR A 283 -21.26 -34.63 55.65
CA TYR A 283 -22.49 -34.12 55.03
C TYR A 283 -22.43 -32.63 54.72
N ASP A 284 -21.92 -31.81 55.64
CA ASP A 284 -21.72 -30.37 55.42
C ASP A 284 -20.74 -30.12 54.27
N SER A 285 -19.67 -30.91 54.18
CA SER A 285 -18.72 -30.81 53.07
C SER A 285 -19.35 -31.21 51.74
N GLN A 286 -20.22 -32.22 51.73
CA GLN A 286 -20.96 -32.63 50.54
C GLN A 286 -21.99 -31.58 50.15
N GLN A 287 -22.70 -31.00 51.12
CA GLN A 287 -23.67 -29.94 50.90
C GLN A 287 -23.00 -28.69 50.33
N ARG A 288 -21.87 -28.24 50.90
CA ARG A 288 -21.07 -27.13 50.36
C ARG A 288 -20.60 -27.41 48.94
N LYS A 289 -20.10 -28.62 48.65
CA LYS A 289 -19.70 -29.00 47.28
C LYS A 289 -20.86 -28.95 46.29
N LEU A 290 -22.08 -29.30 46.71
CA LEU A 290 -23.27 -29.19 45.87
C LEU A 290 -23.70 -27.73 45.68
N GLU A 291 -23.66 -26.92 46.73
CA GLU A 291 -23.92 -25.49 46.68
C GLU A 291 -22.92 -24.77 45.75
N ASP A 292 -21.62 -25.08 45.87
CA ASP A 292 -20.57 -24.55 45.00
C ASP A 292 -20.80 -24.93 43.53
N ARG A 293 -21.21 -26.19 43.26
CA ARG A 293 -21.55 -26.65 41.90
C ARG A 293 -22.78 -25.92 41.36
N MET A 294 -23.81 -25.70 42.17
CA MET A 294 -24.98 -24.93 41.75
C MET A 294 -24.62 -23.48 41.44
N VAL A 295 -23.76 -22.86 42.25
CA VAL A 295 -23.27 -21.50 42.00
C VAL A 295 -22.42 -21.43 40.74
N ALA A 296 -21.53 -22.40 40.52
CA ALA A 296 -20.72 -22.50 39.29
C ALA A 296 -21.60 -22.64 38.04
N MET A 297 -22.53 -23.60 38.04
CA MET A 297 -23.50 -23.77 36.94
C MET A 297 -24.37 -22.51 36.75
N GLY A 298 -24.73 -21.80 37.83
CA GLY A 298 -25.45 -20.54 37.75
C GLY A 298 -24.66 -19.43 37.07
N LYS A 299 -23.34 -19.34 37.32
CA LYS A 299 -22.43 -18.40 36.64
C LYS A 299 -22.26 -18.76 35.16
N GLU A 300 -22.00 -20.02 34.85
CA GLU A 300 -21.87 -20.51 33.47
C GLU A 300 -23.16 -20.26 32.66
N LEU A 301 -24.33 -20.49 33.26
CA LEU A 301 -25.61 -20.20 32.62
C LEU A 301 -25.79 -18.69 32.35
N GLN A 302 -25.33 -17.84 33.28
CA GLN A 302 -25.42 -16.40 33.10
C GLN A 302 -24.44 -15.89 32.04
N GLU A 303 -23.23 -16.43 31.98
CA GLU A 303 -22.23 -16.17 30.94
C GLU A 303 -22.70 -16.65 29.56
N ALA A 304 -23.33 -17.82 29.49
CA ALA A 304 -23.95 -18.29 28.25
C ALA A 304 -25.08 -17.34 27.79
N LYS A 305 -25.92 -16.86 28.72
CA LYS A 305 -26.96 -15.87 28.41
C LYS A 305 -26.40 -14.53 27.94
N THR A 306 -25.32 -14.02 28.54
CA THR A 306 -24.68 -12.77 28.06
C THR A 306 -24.01 -12.97 26.71
N ALA A 307 -23.35 -14.11 26.48
CA ALA A 307 -22.79 -14.46 25.18
C ALA A 307 -23.86 -14.51 24.07
N ILE A 308 -25.02 -15.13 24.34
CA ILE A 308 -26.14 -15.18 23.38
C ILE A 308 -26.69 -13.77 23.09
N ARG A 309 -26.83 -12.90 24.10
CA ARG A 309 -27.26 -11.50 23.85
C ARG A 309 -26.24 -10.74 23.01
N ASN A 310 -24.95 -10.96 23.26
CA ASN A 310 -23.87 -10.32 22.50
C ASN A 310 -23.84 -10.80 21.04
N THR A 311 -24.07 -12.09 20.77
CA THR A 311 -24.17 -12.61 19.40
C THR A 311 -25.43 -12.06 18.70
N GLN A 312 -26.56 -11.98 19.40
CA GLN A 312 -27.77 -11.34 18.88
C GLN A 312 -27.56 -9.86 18.55
N HIS A 313 -26.87 -9.11 19.40
CA HIS A 313 -26.51 -7.71 19.11
C HIS A 313 -25.61 -7.58 17.89
N LYS A 314 -24.55 -8.40 17.78
CA LYS A 314 -23.67 -8.40 16.59
C LYS A 314 -24.42 -8.76 15.31
N LEU A 315 -25.32 -9.74 15.36
CA LEU A 315 -26.17 -10.10 14.22
C LEU A 315 -27.12 -8.96 13.84
N ALA A 316 -27.68 -8.25 14.82
CA ALA A 316 -28.52 -7.08 14.58
C ALA A 316 -27.74 -5.95 13.90
N GLU A 317 -26.52 -5.65 14.37
CA GLU A 317 -25.61 -4.67 13.75
C GLU A 317 -25.27 -5.04 12.32
N GLN A 318 -24.86 -6.28 12.07
CA GLN A 318 -24.58 -6.79 10.72
C GLN A 318 -25.81 -6.69 9.81
N SER A 319 -27.00 -7.01 10.33
CA SER A 319 -28.25 -6.90 9.59
C SER A 319 -28.60 -5.45 9.24
N ALA A 320 -28.30 -4.50 10.14
CA ALA A 320 -28.50 -3.07 9.91
C ALA A 320 -27.53 -2.55 8.84
N VAL A 321 -26.24 -2.89 8.94
CA VAL A 321 -25.23 -2.51 7.93
C VAL A 321 -25.59 -3.07 6.56
N ARG A 322 -26.00 -4.35 6.47
CA ARG A 322 -26.42 -4.95 5.19
C ARG A 322 -27.65 -4.25 4.60
N ARG A 323 -28.62 -3.87 5.45
CA ARG A 323 -29.80 -3.13 5.03
C ARG A 323 -29.42 -1.76 4.48
N VAL A 324 -28.55 -1.04 5.20
CA VAL A 324 -28.02 0.27 4.82
C VAL A 324 -27.27 0.20 3.49
N SER A 325 -26.35 -0.75 3.32
CA SER A 325 -25.63 -0.97 2.05
C SER A 325 -26.58 -1.32 0.90
N ARG A 326 -27.59 -2.18 1.13
CA ARG A 326 -28.61 -2.49 0.12
C ARG A 326 -29.43 -1.26 -0.27
N THR A 327 -29.83 -0.43 0.69
CA THR A 327 -30.51 0.82 0.37
C THR A 327 -29.61 1.78 -0.40
N PHE A 328 -28.32 1.91 -0.05
CA PHE A 328 -27.38 2.75 -0.79
C PHE A 328 -27.20 2.27 -2.24
N LEU A 329 -27.09 0.97 -2.47
CA LEU A 329 -27.00 0.39 -3.81
C LEU A 329 -28.31 0.61 -4.60
N CYS A 330 -29.47 0.43 -3.98
CA CYS A 330 -30.76 0.71 -4.61
C CYS A 330 -30.91 2.19 -4.99
N HIS A 331 -30.55 3.12 -4.09
CA HIS A 331 -30.60 4.56 -4.37
C HIS A 331 -29.58 4.96 -5.46
N GLY A 332 -28.37 4.39 -5.43
CA GLY A 332 -27.35 4.61 -6.45
C GLY A 332 -27.76 4.10 -7.83
N ASN A 333 -28.35 2.90 -7.90
CA ASN A 333 -28.86 2.34 -9.15
C ASN A 333 -30.05 3.14 -9.69
N TRP A 334 -30.95 3.58 -8.81
CA TRP A 334 -32.10 4.41 -9.21
C TRP A 334 -31.67 5.82 -9.66
N GLY A 335 -30.66 6.41 -9.03
CA GLY A 335 -30.03 7.66 -9.48
C GLY A 335 -29.35 7.52 -10.84
N LEU A 336 -28.54 6.47 -11.03
CA LEU A 336 -27.90 6.17 -12.32
C LEU A 336 -28.94 5.92 -13.42
N GLY A 337 -30.01 5.18 -13.13
CA GLY A 337 -31.11 4.94 -14.08
C GLY A 337 -31.81 6.23 -14.50
N ARG A 338 -32.10 7.11 -13.55
CA ARG A 338 -32.72 8.42 -13.81
C ARG A 338 -31.78 9.33 -14.62
N GLU A 339 -30.49 9.34 -14.31
CA GLU A 339 -29.49 10.11 -15.04
C GLU A 339 -29.27 9.61 -16.47
N CYS A 340 -29.22 8.29 -16.68
CA CYS A 340 -29.16 7.69 -18.01
C CYS A 340 -30.40 8.04 -18.84
N GLN A 341 -31.59 7.98 -18.23
CA GLN A 341 -32.84 8.33 -18.90
C GLN A 341 -32.91 9.83 -19.22
N ALA A 342 -32.38 10.70 -18.34
CA ALA A 342 -32.24 12.12 -18.61
C ALA A 342 -31.27 12.40 -19.76
N CYS A 343 -30.10 11.75 -19.79
CA CYS A 343 -29.13 11.90 -20.89
C CYS A 343 -29.70 11.41 -22.23
N MET A 344 -30.42 10.29 -22.23
CA MET A 344 -31.10 9.76 -23.40
C MET A 344 -32.21 10.69 -23.90
N ALA A 345 -32.90 11.41 -23.01
CA ALA A 345 -33.89 12.41 -23.37
C ALA A 345 -33.26 13.74 -23.84
N GLU A 346 -32.08 14.10 -23.33
CA GLU A 346 -31.37 15.34 -23.69
C GLU A 346 -30.73 15.31 -25.09
N LEU A 347 -30.23 14.15 -25.55
CA LEU A 347 -29.61 13.98 -26.88
C LEU A 347 -30.50 14.36 -28.08
N PRO A 348 -31.78 13.90 -28.16
CA PRO A 348 -32.67 14.32 -29.25
C PRO A 348 -33.05 15.80 -29.14
N ILE A 349 -33.15 16.36 -27.93
CA ILE A 349 -33.46 17.77 -27.70
C ILE A 349 -32.26 18.66 -28.09
N SER A 350 -31.03 18.26 -27.76
CA SER A 350 -29.83 18.99 -28.19
C SER A 350 -29.65 18.94 -29.70
N GLY A 351 -29.88 17.77 -30.32
CA GLY A 351 -29.87 17.63 -31.79
C GLY A 351 -30.99 18.41 -32.49
N ALA A 352 -32.17 18.54 -31.87
CA ALA A 352 -33.25 19.40 -32.37
C ALA A 352 -32.89 20.90 -32.27
N ARG A 353 -32.35 21.33 -31.12
CA ARG A 353 -31.85 22.70 -30.92
C ARG A 353 -30.71 23.05 -31.87
N GLU A 354 -29.84 22.09 -32.19
CA GLU A 354 -28.79 22.25 -33.19
C GLU A 354 -29.35 22.43 -34.59
N ARG A 355 -30.33 21.62 -35.00
CA ARG A 355 -31.00 21.75 -36.30
C ARG A 355 -31.73 23.08 -36.45
N GLU A 356 -32.40 23.53 -35.38
CA GLU A 356 -33.03 24.86 -35.37
C GLU A 356 -31.98 25.97 -35.45
N ARG A 357 -30.88 25.88 -34.69
CA ARG A 357 -29.80 26.88 -34.76
C ARG A 357 -29.15 26.92 -36.14
N THR A 358 -28.80 25.79 -36.74
CA THR A 358 -28.25 25.77 -38.10
C THR A 358 -29.26 26.28 -39.11
N SER A 359 -30.54 25.91 -38.99
CA SER A 359 -31.59 26.41 -39.89
C SER A 359 -31.81 27.93 -39.74
N THR A 360 -31.83 28.46 -38.53
CA THR A 360 -31.90 29.92 -38.30
C THR A 360 -30.65 30.64 -38.76
N GLN A 361 -29.48 30.02 -38.61
CA GLN A 361 -28.22 30.59 -39.07
C GLN A 361 -28.16 30.58 -40.60
N ASP A 362 -28.54 29.50 -41.28
CA ASP A 362 -28.62 29.42 -42.73
C ASP A 362 -29.64 30.42 -43.29
N ARG A 363 -30.77 30.60 -42.60
CA ARG A 363 -31.80 31.58 -42.96
C ARG A 363 -31.31 33.02 -42.78
N PHE A 364 -30.64 33.32 -41.66
CA PHE A 364 -29.99 34.59 -41.42
C PHE A 364 -28.84 34.85 -42.40
N TRP A 365 -28.11 33.82 -42.80
CA TRP A 365 -27.07 33.87 -43.84
C TRP A 365 -27.65 34.23 -45.20
N LEU A 366 -28.75 33.61 -45.57
CA LEU A 366 -29.49 33.91 -46.79
C LEU A 366 -30.05 35.35 -46.76
N GLU A 367 -30.63 35.79 -45.65
CA GLU A 367 -31.10 37.17 -45.47
C GLU A 367 -29.95 38.19 -45.48
N ALA A 368 -28.85 37.94 -44.77
CA ALA A 368 -27.69 38.81 -44.71
C ALA A 368 -26.91 38.87 -46.04
N LEU A 369 -26.99 37.84 -46.88
CA LEU A 369 -26.45 37.87 -48.25
C LEU A 369 -27.39 38.58 -49.22
N THR A 370 -28.70 38.62 -48.96
CA THR A 370 -29.69 39.20 -49.90
C THR A 370 -29.98 40.67 -49.63
N LEU A 371 -30.11 41.09 -48.37
CA LEU A 371 -30.45 42.47 -47.97
C LEU A 371 -29.40 43.52 -48.40
N PRO A 372 -28.08 43.34 -48.15
CA PRO A 372 -27.07 44.31 -48.57
C PRO A 372 -26.76 44.24 -50.06
N ASN A 373 -26.98 43.09 -50.71
CA ASN A 373 -26.85 42.99 -52.17
C ASN A 373 -28.00 43.73 -52.87
N ALA A 374 -29.21 43.70 -52.30
CA ALA A 374 -30.32 44.53 -52.75
C ALA A 374 -30.04 46.03 -52.50
N GLU A 375 -29.60 46.43 -51.30
CA GLU A 375 -29.25 47.83 -51.00
C GLU A 375 -28.02 48.34 -51.80
N TYR A 376 -27.04 47.47 -52.08
CA TYR A 376 -25.88 47.77 -52.94
C TYR A 376 -26.26 47.89 -54.42
N ILE A 377 -27.23 47.09 -54.90
CA ILE A 377 -27.75 47.19 -56.26
C ILE A 377 -28.71 48.40 -56.39
N ASP A 378 -29.49 48.72 -55.36
CA ASP A 378 -30.37 49.90 -55.31
C ASP A 378 -29.59 51.21 -55.19
N SER A 379 -28.50 51.25 -54.39
CA SER A 379 -27.62 52.43 -54.33
C SER A 379 -26.80 52.65 -55.61
N LYS A 380 -26.52 51.58 -56.38
CA LYS A 380 -25.85 51.65 -57.69
C LYS A 380 -26.81 51.96 -58.84
N SER A 381 -28.10 51.60 -58.73
CA SER A 381 -29.14 51.95 -59.71
C SER A 381 -29.71 53.35 -59.49
N ALA A 382 -29.78 53.84 -58.25
CA ALA A 382 -30.16 55.22 -57.94
C ALA A 382 -29.09 56.26 -58.35
N ALA A 383 -27.82 55.84 -58.54
CA ALA A 383 -26.70 56.71 -58.89
C ALA A 383 -26.36 56.76 -60.40
N ALA A 384 -27.17 56.12 -61.26
CA ALA A 384 -26.88 55.98 -62.69
C ALA A 384 -27.74 56.89 -63.59
N ALA A 385 -27.39 58.18 -63.69
CA ALA A 385 -27.36 59.02 -64.92
C ALA A 385 -27.05 60.50 -64.60
N PRO A 386 -26.44 61.28 -65.53
CA PRO A 386 -25.34 60.98 -66.44
C PRO A 386 -24.10 61.87 -66.15
N GLU A 387 -23.04 61.65 -66.93
CA GLU A 387 -21.77 62.40 -67.01
C GLU A 387 -20.60 61.96 -66.10
N GLY A 388 -19.75 61.11 -66.68
CA GLY A 388 -18.37 61.54 -66.91
C GLY A 388 -17.41 61.55 -65.72
N ARG A 389 -17.56 60.69 -64.71
CA ARG A 389 -16.44 60.31 -63.83
C ARG A 389 -16.78 59.02 -63.07
N ASN A 390 -15.99 57.97 -63.28
CA ASN A 390 -16.04 56.79 -62.45
C ASN A 390 -15.68 57.19 -61.00
N PRO A 391 -16.56 57.01 -60.00
CA PRO A 391 -16.18 57.23 -58.61
C PRO A 391 -15.18 56.16 -58.19
N PRO A 392 -14.24 56.45 -57.28
CA PRO A 392 -13.32 55.45 -56.74
C PRO A 392 -14.11 54.30 -56.12
N TRP A 393 -13.90 53.09 -56.64
CA TRP A 393 -14.39 51.85 -56.02
C TRP A 393 -13.86 51.78 -54.59
N ASP A 394 -14.70 52.02 -53.59
CA ASP A 394 -14.30 51.95 -52.19
C ASP A 394 -14.75 50.59 -51.61
N PRO A 395 -13.87 49.57 -51.54
CA PRO A 395 -14.22 48.22 -51.11
C PRO A 395 -14.39 48.11 -49.59
N ALA A 396 -14.23 49.20 -48.85
CA ALA A 396 -14.22 49.22 -47.38
C ALA A 396 -15.50 48.66 -46.72
N PRO A 397 -16.74 49.04 -47.11
CA PRO A 397 -17.95 48.52 -46.47
C PRO A 397 -18.16 47.01 -46.73
N MET A 398 -17.93 46.53 -47.96
CA MET A 398 -18.01 45.11 -48.29
C MET A 398 -16.94 44.30 -47.54
N LYS A 399 -15.71 44.81 -47.46
CA LYS A 399 -14.63 44.16 -46.69
C LYS A 399 -14.95 44.10 -45.19
N ARG A 400 -15.55 45.15 -44.62
CA ARG A 400 -15.98 45.15 -43.20
C ARG A 400 -17.09 44.14 -42.94
N PHE A 401 -18.07 44.05 -43.84
CA PHE A 401 -19.16 43.08 -43.74
C PHE A 401 -18.68 41.62 -43.87
N VAL A 402 -17.88 41.31 -44.89
CA VAL A 402 -17.26 39.98 -45.03
C VAL A 402 -16.35 39.70 -43.82
N GLY A 403 -15.68 40.73 -43.30
CA GLY A 403 -14.87 40.66 -42.09
C GLY A 403 -15.67 40.32 -40.83
N SER A 404 -16.83 40.95 -40.61
CA SER A 404 -17.72 40.66 -39.48
C SER A 404 -18.34 39.28 -39.61
N MET A 405 -18.84 38.94 -40.80
CA MET A 405 -19.40 37.63 -41.13
C MET A 405 -18.40 36.49 -40.88
N LEU A 406 -17.17 36.59 -41.38
CA LEU A 406 -16.11 35.59 -41.12
C LEU A 406 -15.73 35.54 -39.63
N LYS A 407 -15.83 36.66 -38.90
CA LYS A 407 -15.60 36.69 -37.46
C LYS A 407 -16.69 35.96 -36.71
N ASP A 408 -17.95 36.11 -37.11
CA ASP A 408 -19.11 35.45 -36.50
C ASP A 408 -19.11 33.94 -36.80
N ILE A 409 -18.70 33.53 -38.02
CA ILE A 409 -18.46 32.10 -38.34
C ILE A 409 -17.42 31.51 -37.42
N ARG A 410 -16.26 32.17 -37.31
CA ARG A 410 -15.17 31.69 -36.43
C ARG A 410 -15.63 31.62 -34.98
N ALA A 411 -16.42 32.59 -34.51
CA ALA A 411 -16.97 32.57 -33.15
C ALA A 411 -17.98 31.42 -32.95
N SER A 412 -18.86 31.15 -33.92
CA SER A 412 -19.80 30.02 -33.89
C SER A 412 -19.08 28.68 -33.84
N TYR A 413 -18.10 28.46 -34.73
CA TYR A 413 -17.31 27.23 -34.73
C TYR A 413 -16.52 27.05 -33.44
N LYS A 414 -15.93 28.12 -32.88
CA LYS A 414 -15.27 28.08 -31.57
C LYS A 414 -16.26 27.72 -30.45
N SER A 415 -17.44 28.31 -30.42
CA SER A 415 -18.46 27.99 -29.42
C SER A 415 -18.93 26.53 -29.54
N ARG A 416 -19.11 26.02 -30.77
CA ARG A 416 -19.45 24.62 -31.02
C ARG A 416 -18.33 23.67 -30.60
N GLU A 417 -17.09 24.01 -30.92
CA GLU A 417 -15.91 23.24 -30.50
C GLU A 417 -15.80 23.20 -28.98
N GLU A 418 -16.04 24.32 -28.30
CA GLU A 418 -16.07 24.41 -26.83
C GLU A 418 -17.19 23.56 -26.22
N GLN A 419 -18.38 23.54 -26.84
CA GLN A 419 -19.50 22.70 -26.41
C GLN A 419 -19.19 21.21 -26.58
N LEU A 420 -18.65 20.80 -27.73
CA LEU A 420 -18.26 19.41 -27.99
C LEU A 420 -17.11 18.97 -27.08
N ALA A 421 -16.09 19.82 -26.88
CA ALA A 421 -15.02 19.59 -25.93
C ALA A 421 -15.54 19.54 -24.49
N GLY A 422 -16.54 20.36 -24.15
CA GLY A 422 -17.25 20.34 -22.87
C GLY A 422 -17.98 19.00 -22.64
N ALA A 423 -18.77 18.55 -23.61
CA ALA A 423 -19.48 17.29 -23.57
C ALA A 423 -18.51 16.10 -23.48
N ALA A 424 -17.47 16.06 -24.30
CA ALA A 424 -16.44 15.03 -24.27
C ALA A 424 -15.72 14.96 -22.91
N ARG A 425 -15.35 16.12 -22.33
CA ARG A 425 -14.80 16.19 -20.96
C ARG A 425 -15.81 15.71 -19.92
N GLY A 426 -17.09 16.02 -20.08
CA GLY A 426 -18.18 15.54 -19.22
C GLY A 426 -18.35 14.02 -19.27
N TYR A 427 -18.34 13.42 -20.47
CA TYR A 427 -18.37 11.96 -20.64
C TYR A 427 -17.14 11.30 -20.02
N LYS A 428 -15.94 11.83 -20.24
CA LYS A 428 -14.71 11.31 -19.62
C LYS A 428 -14.78 11.35 -18.09
N LYS A 429 -15.24 12.45 -17.50
CA LYS A 429 -15.43 12.56 -16.04
C LYS A 429 -16.44 11.55 -15.50
N ARG A 430 -17.57 11.36 -16.20
CA ARG A 430 -18.58 10.36 -15.83
C ARG A 430 -18.02 8.95 -15.91
N MET A 431 -17.29 8.62 -16.97
CA MET A 431 -16.66 7.32 -17.13
C MET A 431 -15.64 7.04 -16.02
N GLN A 432 -14.79 8.02 -15.69
CA GLN A 432 -13.86 7.92 -14.54
C GLN A 432 -14.59 7.72 -13.21
N SER A 433 -15.73 8.39 -13.00
CA SER A 433 -16.54 8.20 -11.78
C SER A 433 -17.16 6.80 -11.70
N LEU A 434 -17.53 6.21 -12.85
CA LEU A 434 -18.06 4.85 -12.93
C LEU A 434 -16.96 3.82 -12.63
N VAL A 435 -15.77 4.01 -13.19
CA VAL A 435 -14.59 3.17 -12.90
C VAL A 435 -14.27 3.18 -11.40
N LYS A 436 -14.27 4.35 -10.74
CA LYS A 436 -14.05 4.45 -9.29
C LYS A 436 -15.12 3.72 -8.47
N LYS A 437 -16.39 3.80 -8.88
CA LYS A 437 -17.48 3.05 -8.24
C LYS A 437 -17.30 1.55 -8.42
N HIS A 438 -16.88 1.12 -9.60
CA HIS A 438 -16.58 -0.28 -9.92
C HIS A 438 -15.41 -0.82 -9.10
N GLU A 439 -14.33 -0.05 -8.97
CA GLU A 439 -13.20 -0.38 -8.09
C GLU A 439 -13.66 -0.56 -6.63
N GLY A 440 -14.51 0.34 -6.12
CA GLY A 440 -15.10 0.19 -4.78
C GLY A 440 -15.95 -1.07 -4.64
N LEU A 441 -16.72 -1.43 -5.67
CA LEU A 441 -17.50 -2.67 -5.69
C LEU A 441 -16.60 -3.91 -5.69
N LEU A 442 -15.51 -3.90 -6.46
CA LEU A 442 -14.52 -4.99 -6.48
C LEU A 442 -13.87 -5.19 -5.11
N VAL A 443 -13.56 -4.12 -4.39
CA VAL A 443 -13.03 -4.19 -3.02
C VAL A 443 -14.04 -4.79 -2.06
N ALA A 444 -15.32 -4.39 -2.15
CA ALA A 444 -16.37 -4.97 -1.32
C ALA A 444 -16.60 -6.45 -1.62
N TYR A 445 -16.57 -6.84 -2.91
CA TYR A 445 -16.66 -8.23 -3.35
C TYR A 445 -15.48 -9.07 -2.84
N ARG A 446 -14.25 -8.54 -2.92
CA ARG A 446 -13.04 -9.15 -2.35
C ARG A 446 -13.23 -9.47 -0.87
N LEU A 447 -13.63 -8.46 -0.09
CA LEU A 447 -13.79 -8.60 1.35
C LEU A 447 -14.85 -9.66 1.69
N GLN A 448 -15.97 -9.67 0.97
CA GLN A 448 -17.01 -10.67 1.14
C GLN A 448 -16.51 -12.09 0.82
N ARG A 449 -15.74 -12.24 -0.27
CA ARG A 449 -15.16 -13.53 -0.68
C ARG A 449 -14.14 -14.06 0.33
N GLU A 450 -13.32 -13.17 0.89
CA GLU A 450 -12.35 -13.50 1.94
C GLU A 450 -13.06 -13.88 3.26
N GLN A 451 -14.14 -13.19 3.61
CA GLN A 451 -14.98 -13.57 4.76
C GLN A 451 -15.63 -14.94 4.58
N LEU A 452 -16.15 -15.26 3.39
CA LEU A 452 -16.72 -16.58 3.10
C LEU A 452 -15.68 -17.69 3.19
N ARG A 453 -14.45 -17.44 2.75
CA ARG A 453 -13.34 -18.39 2.89
C ARG A 453 -12.91 -18.57 4.34
N ALA A 454 -12.82 -17.48 5.10
CA ALA A 454 -12.45 -17.51 6.51
C ALA A 454 -13.48 -18.26 7.37
N LEU A 455 -14.76 -18.24 6.99
CA LEU A 455 -15.83 -18.98 7.66
C LEU A 455 -15.76 -20.50 7.44
N GLY A 456 -14.92 -20.98 6.50
CA GLY A 456 -14.57 -22.40 6.36
C GLY A 456 -15.74 -23.36 6.05
N SER A 457 -16.93 -22.85 5.72
CA SER A 457 -18.08 -23.70 5.40
C SER A 457 -17.89 -24.32 4.03
N VAL A 458 -17.64 -25.64 4.00
CA VAL A 458 -17.43 -26.46 2.78
C VAL A 458 -18.56 -26.33 1.74
N ALA A 459 -19.73 -25.84 2.15
CA ALA A 459 -20.93 -25.74 1.31
C ALA A 459 -21.06 -24.45 0.48
N VAL A 460 -20.28 -23.39 0.75
CA VAL A 460 -20.49 -22.09 0.09
C VAL A 460 -19.32 -21.78 -0.85
N ASP A 461 -19.58 -21.90 -2.15
CA ASP A 461 -18.65 -21.45 -3.19
C ASP A 461 -18.41 -19.93 -3.04
N PRO A 462 -17.15 -19.48 -2.83
CA PRO A 462 -16.81 -18.06 -2.74
C PRO A 462 -17.04 -17.30 -4.06
N GLY A 463 -17.30 -18.00 -5.18
CA GLY A 463 -17.57 -17.42 -6.48
C GLY A 463 -16.31 -17.03 -7.27
N PRO A 464 -16.50 -16.53 -8.52
CA PRO A 464 -15.42 -16.25 -9.44
C PRO A 464 -14.39 -15.25 -8.87
N PRO A 465 -13.09 -15.44 -9.16
CA PRO A 465 -12.06 -14.48 -8.76
C PRO A 465 -12.25 -13.10 -9.40
N GLU A 466 -11.80 -12.06 -8.70
CA GLU A 466 -12.00 -10.65 -9.04
C GLU A 466 -11.51 -10.24 -10.43
N HIS A 467 -10.52 -10.95 -10.98
CA HIS A 467 -9.99 -10.67 -12.32
C HIS A 467 -11.05 -10.80 -13.42
N HIS A 468 -12.10 -11.61 -13.22
CA HIS A 468 -13.18 -11.75 -14.21
C HIS A 468 -14.01 -10.48 -14.39
N PHE A 469 -13.91 -9.55 -13.44
CA PHE A 469 -14.69 -8.32 -13.43
C PHE A 469 -13.81 -7.08 -13.70
N THR A 470 -12.54 -7.23 -14.06
CA THR A 470 -11.68 -6.06 -14.35
C THR A 470 -12.06 -5.42 -15.69
N ILE A 471 -12.07 -4.10 -15.73
CA ILE A 471 -12.28 -3.33 -16.96
C ILE A 471 -10.97 -3.37 -17.75
N THR A 472 -10.99 -3.71 -19.04
CA THR A 472 -9.78 -3.89 -19.87
C THR A 472 -9.37 -2.62 -20.65
N ASP A 473 -10.21 -1.58 -20.64
CA ASP A 473 -10.01 -0.36 -21.44
C ASP A 473 -8.79 0.45 -20.97
N ALA A 474 -7.72 0.41 -21.76
CA ALA A 474 -6.44 1.03 -21.44
C ALA A 474 -6.49 2.58 -21.32
N GLU A 475 -7.45 3.24 -21.98
CA GLU A 475 -7.62 4.71 -21.92
C GLU A 475 -8.26 5.22 -20.63
N LEU A 476 -8.95 4.33 -19.90
CA LEU A 476 -9.67 4.66 -18.67
C LEU A 476 -8.87 4.32 -17.41
N LEU A 477 -7.93 3.40 -17.53
CA LEU A 477 -7.10 2.91 -16.44
C LEU A 477 -5.82 3.73 -16.27
N THR A 478 -5.50 4.09 -15.03
CA THR A 478 -4.17 4.58 -14.67
C THR A 478 -3.15 3.43 -14.69
N SER A 479 -1.86 3.73 -14.88
CA SER A 479 -0.79 2.70 -14.82
C SER A 479 -0.87 1.84 -13.56
N THR A 480 -1.15 2.47 -12.42
CA THR A 480 -1.36 1.79 -11.13
C THR A 480 -2.54 0.82 -11.15
N SER A 481 -3.65 1.18 -11.80
CA SER A 481 -4.82 0.30 -11.91
C SER A 481 -4.58 -0.89 -12.85
N GLN A 482 -3.74 -0.71 -13.88
CA GLN A 482 -3.31 -1.80 -14.78
C GLN A 482 -2.39 -2.79 -14.05
N GLU A 483 -1.45 -2.29 -13.24
CA GLU A 483 -0.61 -3.14 -12.38
C GLU A 483 -1.44 -3.91 -11.35
N LEU A 484 -2.43 -3.24 -10.74
CA LEU A 484 -3.38 -3.91 -9.84
C LEU A 484 -4.19 -5.01 -10.55
N ASN A 485 -4.55 -4.83 -11.82
CA ASN A 485 -5.21 -5.87 -12.60
C ASN A 485 -4.30 -7.08 -12.84
N ARG A 486 -3.03 -6.86 -13.18
CA ARG A 486 -2.03 -7.94 -13.30
C ARG A 486 -1.87 -8.70 -11.98
N LEU A 487 -1.76 -7.99 -10.86
CA LEU A 487 -1.66 -8.61 -9.53
C LEU A 487 -2.92 -9.41 -9.16
N ARG A 488 -4.11 -8.99 -9.59
CA ARG A 488 -5.36 -9.75 -9.40
C ARG A 488 -5.37 -11.05 -10.21
N GLU A 489 -4.85 -11.03 -11.43
CA GLU A 489 -4.69 -12.23 -12.26
C GLU A 489 -3.68 -13.19 -11.61
N ASP A 490 -2.53 -12.68 -11.17
CA ASP A 490 -1.49 -13.46 -10.50
C ASP A 490 -2.00 -14.11 -9.21
N LYS A 491 -2.72 -13.33 -8.38
CA LYS A 491 -3.41 -13.85 -7.19
C LYS A 491 -4.36 -14.99 -7.55
N ALA A 492 -5.17 -14.83 -8.60
CA ALA A 492 -6.11 -15.87 -9.01
C ALA A 492 -5.41 -17.16 -9.51
N ARG A 493 -4.27 -17.04 -10.21
CA ARG A 493 -3.47 -18.19 -10.63
C ARG A 493 -2.90 -18.94 -9.43
N LEU A 494 -2.34 -18.23 -8.45
CA LEU A 494 -1.81 -18.83 -7.21
C LEU A 494 -2.93 -19.46 -6.37
N GLU A 495 -4.09 -18.82 -6.27
CA GLU A 495 -5.28 -19.39 -5.61
C GLU A 495 -5.71 -20.72 -6.27
N GLY A 496 -5.67 -20.79 -7.60
CA GLY A 496 -5.95 -22.02 -8.35
C GLY A 496 -4.97 -23.15 -8.04
N GLN A 497 -3.66 -22.84 -8.06
CA GLN A 497 -2.61 -23.80 -7.71
C GLN A 497 -2.75 -24.32 -6.27
N LEU A 498 -3.10 -23.45 -5.31
CA LEU A 498 -3.38 -23.86 -3.93
C LEU A 498 -4.57 -24.80 -3.84
N CYS A 499 -5.67 -24.52 -4.56
CA CYS A 499 -6.83 -25.40 -4.59
C CYS A 499 -6.48 -26.77 -5.20
N GLU A 500 -5.70 -26.80 -6.28
CA GLU A 500 -5.22 -28.05 -6.88
C GLU A 500 -4.33 -28.85 -5.94
N LEU A 501 -3.40 -28.20 -5.24
CA LEU A 501 -2.55 -28.85 -4.24
C LEU A 501 -3.36 -29.38 -3.06
N GLN A 502 -4.32 -28.60 -2.55
CA GLN A 502 -5.23 -29.06 -1.51
C GLN A 502 -6.09 -30.24 -1.96
N MET A 503 -6.55 -30.27 -3.21
CA MET A 503 -7.27 -31.43 -3.77
C MET A 503 -6.36 -32.65 -3.89
N LYS A 504 -5.11 -32.48 -4.33
CA LYS A 504 -4.11 -33.57 -4.37
C LYS A 504 -3.81 -34.12 -2.97
N VAL A 505 -3.71 -33.26 -1.96
CA VAL A 505 -3.53 -33.67 -0.56
C VAL A 505 -4.76 -34.42 -0.04
N LYS A 506 -5.98 -33.92 -0.29
CA LYS A 506 -7.22 -34.61 0.10
C LYS A 506 -7.41 -35.96 -0.60
N LEU A 507 -6.99 -36.08 -1.86
CA LEU A 507 -6.99 -37.35 -2.60
C LEU A 507 -5.91 -38.31 -2.06
N SER A 508 -4.77 -37.79 -1.61
CA SER A 508 -3.73 -38.57 -0.91
C SER A 508 -4.17 -39.01 0.49
N GLU A 509 -4.92 -38.19 1.21
CA GLU A 509 -5.48 -38.51 2.54
C GLU A 509 -6.67 -39.48 2.44
N GLY A 510 -7.48 -39.36 1.39
CA GLY A 510 -8.59 -40.30 1.10
C GLY A 510 -8.11 -41.69 0.70
N ALA A 511 -6.91 -41.82 0.13
CA ALA A 511 -6.26 -43.10 -0.12
C ALA A 511 -5.66 -43.74 1.15
N ALA A 512 -5.51 -42.98 2.24
CA ALA A 512 -4.85 -43.44 3.46
C ALA A 512 -5.75 -44.26 4.41
N LEU A 513 -7.05 -44.41 4.12
CA LEU A 513 -7.94 -45.22 4.99
C LEU A 513 -8.07 -46.70 4.58
N THR A 514 -7.47 -47.11 3.46
CA THR A 514 -7.37 -48.53 3.06
C THR A 514 -6.04 -48.81 2.36
N THR A 515 -4.92 -48.42 2.94
CA THR A 515 -3.67 -49.12 2.67
C THR A 515 -2.74 -48.93 3.87
N SER A 516 -2.25 -50.05 4.37
CA SER A 516 -1.20 -50.16 5.38
C SER A 516 -0.09 -49.11 5.19
N LEU A 517 0.23 -48.41 6.28
CA LEU A 517 1.55 -47.91 6.67
C LEU A 517 2.57 -47.70 5.51
N PRO A 518 2.85 -46.46 5.06
CA PRO A 518 3.92 -46.22 4.09
C PRO A 518 5.28 -46.20 4.79
N HIS A 519 5.77 -47.37 5.19
CA HIS A 519 7.21 -47.59 5.28
C HIS A 519 7.68 -48.17 3.96
N THR A 520 8.23 -47.28 3.12
CA THR A 520 9.40 -47.39 2.23
C THR A 520 9.17 -46.49 1.02
N LEU A 521 9.58 -45.22 1.11
CA LEU A 521 10.04 -44.53 -0.09
C LEU A 521 11.25 -45.32 -0.58
N ASP A 522 11.11 -45.98 -1.73
CA ASP A 522 12.17 -46.78 -2.35
C ASP A 522 13.50 -46.00 -2.36
N GLU A 523 14.62 -46.71 -2.20
CA GLU A 523 15.99 -46.18 -2.28
C GLU A 523 16.18 -45.25 -3.51
N ALA A 524 15.47 -45.57 -4.60
CA ALA A 524 15.43 -44.80 -5.85
C ALA A 524 14.79 -43.42 -5.69
N GLY A 525 13.74 -43.28 -4.88
CA GLY A 525 13.11 -41.99 -4.57
C GLY A 525 14.01 -41.10 -3.71
N TRP A 526 14.73 -41.68 -2.74
CA TRP A 526 15.72 -40.96 -1.96
C TRP A 526 16.96 -40.58 -2.78
N ALA A 527 17.37 -41.42 -3.74
CA ALA A 527 18.44 -41.11 -4.68
C ALA A 527 18.05 -39.94 -5.61
N GLU A 528 16.82 -39.92 -6.11
CA GLU A 528 16.32 -38.83 -6.95
C GLU A 528 16.21 -37.51 -6.17
N LEU A 529 15.73 -37.54 -4.92
CA LEU A 529 15.66 -36.35 -4.09
C LEU A 529 17.05 -35.79 -3.76
N ARG A 530 18.03 -36.67 -3.47
CA ARG A 530 19.43 -36.27 -3.27
C ARG A 530 20.05 -35.70 -4.54
N LYS A 531 19.74 -36.27 -5.70
CA LYS A 531 20.20 -35.76 -7.00
C LYS A 531 19.61 -34.38 -7.29
N GLN A 532 18.32 -34.18 -7.03
CA GLN A 532 17.67 -32.87 -7.16
C GLN A 532 18.26 -31.84 -6.20
N LEU A 533 18.56 -32.23 -4.96
CA LEU A 533 19.21 -31.34 -4.01
C LEU A 533 20.63 -30.96 -4.47
N GLN A 534 21.39 -31.92 -5.01
CA GLN A 534 22.72 -31.68 -5.57
C GLN A 534 22.68 -30.82 -6.83
N GLU A 535 21.73 -31.04 -7.72
CA GLU A 535 21.52 -30.21 -8.92
C GLU A 535 21.06 -28.80 -8.56
N PHE A 536 20.16 -28.65 -7.58
CA PHE A 536 19.76 -27.34 -7.07
C PHE A 536 20.96 -26.62 -6.45
N THR A 537 21.71 -27.30 -5.58
CA THR A 537 22.90 -26.71 -4.95
C THR A 537 23.94 -26.31 -5.99
N ARG A 538 24.24 -27.20 -6.96
CA ARG A 538 25.18 -26.92 -8.05
C ARG A 538 24.72 -25.75 -8.93
N THR A 539 23.46 -25.72 -9.33
CA THR A 539 22.92 -24.63 -10.18
C THR A 539 22.91 -23.29 -9.44
N THR A 540 22.53 -23.28 -8.16
CA THR A 540 22.62 -22.07 -7.33
C THR A 540 24.07 -21.60 -7.17
N GLN A 541 25.01 -22.52 -6.97
CA GLN A 541 26.42 -22.20 -6.86
C GLN A 541 27.00 -21.64 -8.17
N GLU A 542 26.71 -22.27 -9.32
CA GLU A 542 27.13 -21.77 -10.63
C GLU A 542 26.58 -20.37 -10.93
N ASN A 543 25.34 -20.09 -10.51
CA ASN A 543 24.74 -18.76 -10.69
C ASN A 543 25.44 -17.71 -9.81
N LEU A 544 25.72 -18.02 -8.55
CA LEU A 544 26.46 -17.13 -7.65
C LEU A 544 27.90 -16.90 -8.13
N GLU A 545 28.56 -17.93 -8.66
CA GLU A 545 29.89 -17.80 -9.25
C GLU A 545 29.87 -16.91 -10.50
N LYS A 546 28.87 -17.03 -11.36
CA LYS A 546 28.68 -16.14 -12.52
C LYS A 546 28.44 -14.69 -12.09
N GLU A 547 27.57 -14.47 -11.11
CA GLU A 547 27.31 -13.13 -10.57
C GLU A 547 28.57 -12.54 -9.94
N ARG A 548 29.31 -13.32 -9.14
CA ARG A 548 30.59 -12.91 -8.57
C ARG A 548 31.59 -12.54 -9.66
N CYS A 549 31.74 -13.34 -10.72
CA CYS A 549 32.61 -13.05 -11.84
C CYS A 549 32.19 -11.76 -12.58
N GLN A 550 30.89 -11.54 -12.79
CA GLN A 550 30.39 -10.32 -13.41
C GLN A 550 30.65 -9.07 -12.55
N LEU A 551 30.43 -9.18 -11.24
CA LEU A 551 30.71 -8.09 -10.30
C LEU A 551 32.20 -7.78 -10.24
N LEU A 552 33.06 -8.81 -10.22
CA LEU A 552 34.51 -8.63 -10.29
C LEU A 552 34.93 -7.92 -11.58
N ALA A 553 34.39 -8.33 -12.74
CA ALA A 553 34.68 -7.67 -14.01
C ALA A 553 34.21 -6.21 -14.05
N ARG A 554 33.05 -5.90 -13.45
CA ARG A 554 32.58 -4.51 -13.32
C ARG A 554 33.47 -3.69 -12.39
N ALA A 555 33.90 -4.29 -11.28
CA ALA A 555 34.81 -3.64 -10.34
C ALA A 555 36.16 -3.32 -11.00
N THR A 556 36.76 -4.26 -11.74
CA THR A 556 38.03 -4.00 -12.45
C THR A 556 37.90 -2.90 -13.49
N VAL A 557 36.80 -2.86 -14.25
CA VAL A 557 36.56 -1.77 -15.21
C VAL A 557 36.39 -0.43 -14.51
N ALA A 558 35.69 -0.40 -13.37
CA ALA A 558 35.55 0.82 -12.57
C ALA A 558 36.90 1.28 -11.99
N GLU A 559 37.75 0.36 -11.54
CA GLU A 559 39.11 0.64 -11.08
C GLU A 559 39.97 1.22 -12.22
N GLU A 560 39.89 0.66 -13.43
CA GLU A 560 40.56 1.18 -14.62
C GLU A 560 40.08 2.60 -14.97
N GLN A 561 38.77 2.86 -14.97
CA GLN A 561 38.22 4.20 -15.21
C GLN A 561 38.70 5.21 -14.16
N VAL A 562 38.77 4.80 -12.89
CA VAL A 562 39.31 5.65 -11.83
C VAL A 562 40.80 5.92 -12.04
N ALA A 563 41.58 4.92 -12.46
CA ALA A 563 42.98 5.10 -12.79
C ALA A 563 43.16 6.07 -13.98
N GLU A 564 42.36 5.95 -15.03
CA GLU A 564 42.37 6.87 -16.18
C GLU A 564 42.04 8.31 -15.76
N LEU A 565 41.06 8.50 -14.87
CA LEU A 565 40.71 9.82 -14.33
C LEU A 565 41.84 10.40 -13.47
N HIS A 566 42.48 9.59 -12.63
CA HIS A 566 43.67 10.02 -11.87
C HIS A 566 44.80 10.44 -12.81
N ASP A 567 45.08 9.63 -13.82
CA ASP A 567 46.08 9.91 -14.86
C ASP A 567 45.79 11.21 -15.63
N TYR A 568 44.51 11.44 -15.95
CA TYR A 568 44.07 12.67 -16.59
C TYR A 568 44.30 13.88 -15.68
N VAL A 569 43.88 13.78 -14.41
CA VAL A 569 44.09 14.84 -13.41
C VAL A 569 45.58 15.13 -13.25
N ASP A 570 46.45 14.13 -13.12
CA ASP A 570 47.88 14.33 -12.96
C ASP A 570 48.52 15.00 -14.18
N LYS A 571 48.18 14.54 -15.39
CA LYS A 571 48.65 15.15 -16.65
C LYS A 571 48.20 16.61 -16.77
N HIS A 572 46.93 16.89 -16.47
CA HIS A 572 46.37 18.22 -16.58
C HIS A 572 46.85 19.17 -15.46
N LEU A 573 46.97 18.69 -14.22
CA LEU A 573 47.57 19.45 -13.12
C LEU A 573 49.02 19.82 -13.43
N GLY A 574 49.81 18.90 -14.01
CA GLY A 574 51.16 19.19 -14.48
C GLY A 574 51.19 20.30 -15.53
N ARG A 575 50.32 20.22 -16.54
CA ARG A 575 50.17 21.25 -17.58
C ARG A 575 49.73 22.59 -17.01
N TYR A 576 48.74 22.62 -16.12
CA TYR A 576 48.29 23.85 -15.47
C TYR A 576 49.38 24.47 -14.60
N LYS A 577 50.15 23.67 -13.86
CA LYS A 577 51.31 24.17 -13.10
C LYS A 577 52.36 24.79 -14.01
N GLN A 578 52.69 24.15 -15.13
CA GLN A 578 53.62 24.68 -16.12
C GLN A 578 53.11 25.98 -16.77
N GLU A 579 51.83 26.04 -17.12
CA GLU A 579 51.22 27.24 -17.71
C GLU A 579 51.13 28.38 -16.71
N ILE A 580 50.78 28.10 -15.45
CA ILE A 580 50.83 29.09 -14.36
C ILE A 580 52.25 29.64 -14.20
N LEU A 581 53.29 28.78 -14.26
CA LEU A 581 54.68 29.21 -14.20
C LEU A 581 55.08 30.04 -15.44
N ARG A 582 54.63 29.65 -16.64
CA ARG A 582 54.86 30.40 -17.88
C ARG A 582 54.19 31.78 -17.82
N LEU A 583 52.94 31.84 -17.38
CA LEU A 583 52.19 33.09 -17.21
C LEU A 583 52.85 33.98 -16.15
N ARG A 584 53.28 33.43 -15.01
CA ARG A 584 54.00 34.17 -13.96
C ARG A 584 55.32 34.78 -14.44
N LYS A 585 56.06 34.07 -15.29
CA LYS A 585 57.28 34.56 -15.97
C LYS A 585 56.95 35.73 -16.92
N LEU A 586 55.87 35.61 -17.69
CA LEU A 586 55.42 36.66 -18.62
C LEU A 586 54.91 37.91 -17.90
N THR A 587 54.28 37.76 -16.73
CA THR A 587 53.84 38.90 -15.88
C THR A 587 54.92 39.46 -14.98
N GLY A 588 56.16 38.95 -15.00
CA GLY A 588 57.27 39.45 -14.18
C GLY A 588 57.08 39.27 -12.67
N THR A 589 56.16 38.40 -12.25
CA THR A 589 55.75 38.21 -10.85
C THR A 589 56.59 37.20 -10.07
N ASP A 590 57.67 36.68 -10.65
CA ASP A 590 58.54 35.67 -10.01
C ASP A 590 59.26 36.19 -8.76
N GLY A 591 59.31 37.52 -8.54
CA GLY A 591 59.93 38.14 -7.36
C GLY A 591 59.01 38.41 -6.17
N LEU A 592 57.67 38.33 -6.30
CA LEU A 592 56.75 38.92 -5.30
C LEU A 592 56.14 37.95 -4.29
N ARG A 593 56.47 36.65 -4.32
CA ARG A 593 55.93 35.65 -3.37
C ARG A 593 56.98 34.92 -2.52
N ALA A 594 58.21 35.42 -2.43
CA ALA A 594 59.16 34.92 -1.42
C ALA A 594 58.84 35.40 0.01
N LEU A 595 57.89 36.33 0.20
CA LEU A 595 57.64 37.00 1.49
C LEU A 595 56.25 36.74 2.12
N SER A 596 55.43 35.84 1.58
CA SER A 596 54.03 35.67 2.07
C SER A 596 53.58 34.23 2.29
N ALA A 597 54.52 33.33 2.58
CA ALA A 597 54.17 31.99 3.07
C ALA A 597 55.15 31.58 4.17
N GLY A 598 55.08 32.29 5.29
CA GLY A 598 55.50 31.75 6.57
C GLY A 598 54.37 30.90 7.14
N VAL A 599 54.75 29.68 7.56
CA VAL A 599 54.04 28.82 8.53
C VAL A 599 52.76 28.16 8.03
N PHE A 600 52.88 26.88 7.67
CA PHE A 600 52.25 25.78 8.41
C PHE A 600 52.84 24.46 7.90
N ASP A 601 53.84 23.97 8.64
CA ASP A 601 54.12 22.53 8.68
C ASP A 601 52.94 21.82 9.34
N SER A 602 52.42 20.79 8.69
CA SER A 602 51.84 19.65 9.40
C SER A 602 52.11 18.37 8.62
N PRO A 603 52.40 17.27 9.32
CA PRO A 603 53.14 16.15 8.73
C PRO A 603 52.22 15.27 7.88
N MET A 604 52.81 14.80 6.77
CA MET A 604 52.30 13.71 5.95
C MET A 604 51.84 12.52 6.81
N ALA A 605 50.53 12.28 6.86
CA ALA A 605 49.98 11.02 7.31
C ALA A 605 50.14 9.99 6.18
N SER A 606 51.24 9.24 6.21
CA SER A 606 51.36 7.99 5.48
C SER A 606 50.43 6.96 6.12
N LYS A 607 49.41 6.51 5.39
CA LYS A 607 48.66 5.30 5.75
C LYS A 607 48.71 4.27 4.62
N SER A 608 49.60 3.31 4.86
CA SER A 608 49.46 1.87 4.66
C SER A 608 48.71 1.39 3.40
N LYS A 609 49.51 0.91 2.43
CA LYS A 609 49.16 -0.27 1.63
C LYS A 609 48.71 -1.38 2.60
N LYS A 610 47.46 -1.80 2.50
CA LYS A 610 46.96 -3.00 3.16
C LYS A 610 46.84 -4.05 2.06
N ASP A 611 47.85 -4.91 2.01
CA ASP A 611 47.80 -6.12 1.22
C ASP A 611 46.72 -7.02 1.83
N PHE A 612 45.67 -7.31 1.07
CA PHE A 612 44.77 -8.41 1.38
C PHE A 612 45.40 -9.69 0.84
N SER A 613 46.24 -10.30 1.67
CA SER A 613 46.56 -11.72 1.53
C SER A 613 45.33 -12.54 1.91
N ASN A 614 44.94 -13.42 0.99
CA ASN A 614 44.01 -14.51 1.21
C ASN A 614 44.42 -15.35 2.42
N GLU A 615 43.46 -15.68 3.27
CA GLU A 615 43.45 -16.96 3.98
C GLU A 615 42.00 -17.35 4.34
N THR A 616 41.69 -18.60 3.97
CA THR A 616 40.51 -19.45 4.24
C THR A 616 39.15 -19.05 3.67
#